data_AF-A0A1W2CSN1-F1
#
_entry.id   AF-A0A1W2CSN1-F1
#
_cell.length_a   1.000
_cell.length_b   1.000
_cell.length_c   1.000
_cell.angle_alpha   90.00
_cell.angle_beta   90.00
_cell.angle_gamma   90.00
#
_symmetry.space_group_name_H-M   'P 1'
#
loop_
_entity.id
_entity.type
_entity.pdbx_description
1 polymer ?
#
loop_
_entity_poly.entity_id
_entity_poly.type
_entity_poly.pdbx_seq_one_letter_code
_entity_poly.pdbx_strand_id
1 'polypeptide(L)'
;MAKCPAKNCVTIHPEVPSNQSIAKITYNGLLPKSGATEVYAHVGYGRMWENTQDYKMTKTAHGFDVLIPIPEHADSLNICFKDAANNWDNNAGTNYSFVISTPSTDHSLEFAAEISMWDNMINHCESNLSTCKRTIRRWMRLSD
;
A
#
# COMPACT_ATOMS: atom_id res chain seq x y z
N MET A 1 -11.52 -8.57 17.70
CA MET A 1 -11.36 -10.03 17.89
C MET A 1 -9.97 -10.26 18.48
N ALA A 2 -9.89 -10.70 19.74
CA ALA A 2 -8.60 -10.97 20.38
C ALA A 2 -8.17 -12.39 19.99
N LYS A 3 -7.12 -12.52 19.18
CA LYS A 3 -6.52 -13.82 18.91
C LYS A 3 -5.00 -13.72 18.92
N CYS A 4 -4.43 -13.99 20.08
CA CYS A 4 -3.08 -14.54 20.20
C CYS A 4 -2.96 -15.31 21.53
N PRO A 5 -3.61 -16.47 21.68
CA PRO A 5 -3.34 -17.34 22.81
C PRO A 5 -2.10 -18.21 22.49
N ALA A 6 -1.10 -18.11 23.35
CA ALA A 6 0.03 -19.03 23.56
C ALA A 6 1.09 -19.20 22.43
N LYS A 7 2.30 -18.74 22.76
CA LYS A 7 3.60 -18.89 22.08
C LYS A 7 3.77 -18.07 20.79
N ASN A 8 4.67 -17.10 20.90
CA ASN A 8 5.16 -16.14 19.91
C ASN A 8 4.09 -15.42 19.08
N CYS A 9 3.69 -14.25 19.55
CA CYS A 9 2.71 -13.42 18.85
C CYS A 9 3.41 -12.35 18.01
N VAL A 10 3.04 -12.24 16.74
CA VAL A 10 3.32 -11.10 15.86
C VAL A 10 1.98 -10.56 15.39
N THR A 11 1.76 -9.26 15.54
CA THR A 11 0.56 -8.59 15.01
C THR A 11 0.94 -7.42 14.12
N ILE A 12 0.06 -7.11 13.17
CA ILE A 12 0.17 -5.99 12.25
C ILE A 12 -1.10 -5.13 12.34
N HIS A 13 -0.94 -3.81 12.32
CA HIS A 13 -2.03 -2.85 12.28
C HIS A 13 -1.77 -1.75 11.24
N PRO A 14 -2.70 -1.47 10.31
CA PRO A 14 -3.97 -2.18 10.10
C PRO A 14 -3.74 -3.67 9.73
N GLU A 15 -4.77 -4.51 9.91
CA GLU A 15 -4.67 -5.97 9.67
C GLU A 15 -4.29 -6.30 8.23
N VAL A 16 -4.71 -5.43 7.30
CA VAL A 16 -4.27 -5.41 5.91
C VAL A 16 -3.70 -4.02 5.63
N PRO A 17 -2.36 -3.84 5.64
CA PRO A 17 -1.71 -2.60 5.24
C PRO A 17 -1.97 -2.28 3.78
N SER A 18 -2.13 -0.99 3.47
CA SER A 18 -2.20 -0.53 2.08
C SER A 18 -0.85 -0.02 1.58
N ASN A 19 -0.63 0.00 0.27
CA ASN A 19 0.52 0.74 -0.27
C ASN A 19 0.49 2.21 0.13
N GLN A 20 1.68 2.82 0.18
CA GLN A 20 1.90 4.20 0.60
C GLN A 20 1.36 4.52 2.01
N SER A 21 1.24 3.50 2.87
CA SER A 21 0.81 3.65 4.26
C SER A 21 1.93 3.26 5.24
N ILE A 22 1.63 3.32 6.53
CA ILE A 22 2.53 2.88 7.60
C ILE A 22 1.84 1.76 8.36
N ALA A 23 2.51 0.62 8.48
CA ALA A 23 2.07 -0.51 9.27
C ALA A 23 2.77 -0.53 10.63
N LYS A 24 2.01 -0.69 11.71
CA LYS A 24 2.55 -0.96 13.04
C LYS A 24 2.70 -2.47 13.23
N ILE A 25 3.91 -2.91 13.55
CA ILE A 25 4.22 -4.29 13.91
C ILE A 25 4.46 -4.37 15.41
N THR A 26 3.85 -5.35 16.06
CA THR A 26 4.11 -5.69 17.46
C THR A 26 4.60 -7.13 17.56
N TYR A 27 5.74 -7.31 18.22
CA TYR A 27 6.43 -8.59 18.40
C TYR A 27 6.52 -8.97 19.87
N ASN A 28 5.96 -10.12 20.23
CA ASN A 28 6.09 -10.76 21.53
C ASN A 28 6.43 -12.25 21.34
N GLY A 29 7.63 -12.46 20.79
CA GLY A 29 8.12 -13.76 20.34
C GLY A 29 9.18 -14.44 21.22
N LEU A 30 10.04 -15.22 20.56
CA LEU A 30 11.08 -16.02 21.19
C LEU A 30 12.15 -15.13 21.85
N LEU A 31 12.68 -14.15 21.12
CA LEU A 31 13.80 -13.32 21.55
C LEU A 31 13.55 -12.61 22.89
N PRO A 32 12.43 -11.88 23.09
CA PRO A 32 12.17 -11.22 24.37
C PRO A 32 11.99 -12.22 25.53
N LYS A 33 11.46 -13.42 25.26
CA LYS A 33 11.30 -14.49 26.26
C LYS A 33 12.64 -15.15 26.61
N SER A 34 13.59 -15.12 25.68
CA SER A 34 14.97 -15.56 25.88
C SER A 34 15.87 -14.47 26.49
N GLY A 35 15.32 -13.32 26.89
CA GLY A 35 16.05 -12.27 27.59
C GLY A 35 16.59 -11.14 26.71
N ALA A 36 16.23 -11.09 25.43
CA ALA A 36 16.64 -9.99 24.55
C ALA A 36 16.11 -8.64 25.07
N THR A 37 17.02 -7.68 25.24
CA THR A 37 16.70 -6.29 25.63
C THR A 37 16.50 -5.38 24.42
N GLU A 38 17.11 -5.72 23.30
CA GLU A 38 17.01 -5.02 22.02
C GLU A 38 16.61 -6.02 20.92
N VAL A 39 15.64 -5.63 20.11
CA VAL A 39 15.15 -6.42 18.98
C VAL A 39 15.08 -5.53 17.75
N TYR A 40 15.42 -6.09 16.60
CA TYR A 40 15.36 -5.48 15.29
C TYR A 40 14.42 -6.28 14.39
N ALA A 41 13.57 -5.59 13.64
CA ALA A 41 12.78 -6.18 12.58
C ALA A 41 13.57 -6.11 11.27
N HIS A 42 13.96 -7.26 10.74
CA HIS A 42 14.51 -7.40 9.39
C HIS A 42 13.36 -7.55 8.41
N VAL A 43 13.15 -6.53 7.59
CA VAL A 43 12.00 -6.39 6.70
C VAL A 43 12.45 -6.49 5.26
N GLY A 44 11.64 -7.11 4.41
CA GLY A 44 11.75 -7.02 2.95
C GLY A 44 10.39 -7.15 2.27
N TYR A 45 10.30 -6.79 0.99
CA TYR A 45 9.05 -6.76 0.24
C TYR A 45 9.03 -7.80 -0.89
N GLY A 46 7.81 -8.22 -1.27
CA GLY A 46 7.61 -9.15 -2.38
C GLY A 46 8.17 -10.55 -2.10
N ARG A 47 8.18 -11.42 -3.12
CA ARG A 47 8.69 -12.80 -2.97
C ARG A 47 10.21 -12.88 -2.86
N MET A 48 10.91 -11.86 -3.36
CA MET A 48 12.37 -11.85 -3.50
C MET A 48 13.08 -11.08 -2.38
N TRP A 49 12.37 -10.70 -1.30
CA TRP A 49 12.95 -9.90 -0.20
C TRP A 49 13.61 -8.62 -0.72
N GLU A 50 12.89 -7.86 -1.53
CA GLU A 50 13.38 -6.62 -2.09
C GLU A 50 13.50 -5.54 -1.01
N ASN A 51 14.46 -4.64 -1.19
CA ASN A 51 14.68 -3.47 -0.32
C ASN A 51 14.80 -3.83 1.17
N THR A 52 15.62 -4.84 1.50
CA THR A 52 15.75 -5.29 2.88
C THR A 52 16.28 -4.20 3.80
N GLN A 53 15.66 -4.03 4.97
CA GLN A 53 16.10 -3.07 5.98
C GLN A 53 15.87 -3.59 7.40
N ASP A 54 16.81 -3.26 8.30
CA ASP A 54 16.68 -3.51 9.73
C ASP A 54 16.11 -2.28 10.43
N TYR A 55 15.01 -2.45 11.17
CA TYR A 55 14.42 -1.41 12.01
C TYR A 55 14.58 -1.76 13.48
N LYS A 56 15.23 -0.89 14.26
CA LYS A 56 15.29 -1.05 15.72
C LYS A 56 13.89 -0.88 16.30
N MET A 57 13.43 -1.89 17.04
CA MET A 57 12.10 -1.87 17.65
C MET A 57 12.15 -1.18 19.02
N THR A 58 11.04 -0.57 19.39
CA THR A 58 10.86 0.05 20.70
C THR A 58 10.23 -0.94 21.66
N LYS A 59 10.88 -1.19 22.79
CA LYS A 59 10.34 -2.06 23.85
C LYS A 59 9.12 -1.39 24.51
N THR A 60 8.03 -2.14 24.65
CA THR A 60 6.78 -1.72 25.28
C THR A 60 6.34 -2.73 26.35
N ALA A 61 5.27 -2.41 27.08
CA ALA A 61 4.68 -3.34 28.06
C ALA A 61 4.11 -4.62 27.42
N HIS A 62 3.83 -4.60 26.11
CA HIS A 62 3.19 -5.71 25.40
C HIS A 62 4.17 -6.49 24.50
N GLY A 63 5.40 -6.03 24.34
CA GLY A 63 6.39 -6.61 23.44
C GLY A 63 7.34 -5.57 22.88
N PHE A 64 7.63 -5.66 21.59
CA PHE A 64 8.44 -4.72 20.83
C PHE A 64 7.61 -4.18 19.66
N ASP A 65 7.55 -2.86 19.53
CA ASP A 65 6.76 -2.18 18.49
C ASP A 65 7.68 -1.49 17.47
N VAL A 66 7.24 -1.44 16.22
CA VAL A 66 7.89 -0.65 15.17
C VAL A 66 6.89 -0.19 14.12
N LEU A 67 7.17 0.94 13.48
CA LEU A 67 6.41 1.47 12.34
C LEU A 67 7.20 1.20 11.07
N ILE A 68 6.59 0.49 10.12
CA ILE A 68 7.19 0.10 8.84
C ILE A 68 6.45 0.83 7.71
N PRO A 69 7.15 1.65 6.90
CA PRO A 69 6.55 2.28 5.73
C PRO A 69 6.33 1.26 4.63
N ILE A 70 5.14 1.23 4.03
CA ILE A 70 4.81 0.33 2.93
C ILE A 70 4.98 1.07 1.60
N PRO A 71 5.91 0.65 0.72
CA PRO A 71 6.14 1.33 -0.54
C PRO A 71 5.00 1.07 -1.54
N GLU A 72 4.94 1.89 -2.59
CA GLU A 72 3.88 1.85 -3.60
C GLU A 72 3.77 0.50 -4.33
N HIS A 73 4.90 -0.15 -4.59
CA HIS A 73 5.00 -1.35 -5.41
C HIS A 73 5.01 -2.66 -4.60
N ALA A 74 4.84 -2.61 -3.27
CA ALA A 74 4.93 -3.81 -2.46
C ALA A 74 3.64 -4.62 -2.47
N ASP A 75 3.70 -5.86 -2.93
CA ASP A 75 2.57 -6.81 -2.88
C ASP A 75 2.48 -7.55 -1.54
N SER A 76 3.63 -7.73 -0.87
CA SER A 76 3.73 -8.42 0.41
C SER A 76 4.87 -7.85 1.24
N LEU A 77 4.71 -7.98 2.56
CA LEU A 77 5.68 -7.61 3.57
C LEU A 77 6.16 -8.88 4.26
N ASN A 78 7.47 -9.13 4.26
CA ASN A 78 8.10 -10.22 4.99
C ASN A 78 8.95 -9.68 6.12
N ILE A 79 8.91 -10.36 7.25
CA ILE A 79 9.59 -9.94 8.48
C ILE A 79 10.25 -11.13 9.16
N CYS A 80 11.47 -10.93 9.61
CA CYS A 80 12.18 -11.74 10.60
C CYS A 80 12.63 -10.85 11.75
N PHE A 81 12.85 -11.41 12.93
CA PHE A 81 13.36 -10.65 14.07
C PHE A 81 14.75 -11.11 14.44
N LYS A 82 15.60 -10.18 14.88
CA LYS A 82 16.90 -10.50 15.44
C LYS A 82 17.19 -9.67 16.69
N ASP A 83 18.01 -10.20 17.59
CA ASP A 83 18.50 -9.45 18.75
C ASP A 83 19.89 -8.82 18.49
N ALA A 84 20.39 -8.06 19.47
CA ALA A 84 21.72 -7.44 19.40
C ALA A 84 22.88 -8.46 19.40
N ALA A 85 22.64 -9.71 19.82
CA ALA A 85 23.61 -10.81 19.80
C ALA A 85 23.54 -11.64 18.50
N ASN A 86 22.74 -11.19 17.51
CA ASN A 86 22.55 -11.83 16.22
C ASN A 86 21.86 -13.21 16.28
N ASN A 87 21.03 -13.45 17.29
CA ASN A 87 20.09 -14.57 17.30
C ASN A 87 18.85 -14.20 16.48
N TRP A 88 18.31 -15.16 15.73
CA TRP A 88 17.21 -14.96 14.80
C TRP A 88 15.94 -15.69 15.22
N ASP A 89 14.80 -15.00 15.09
CA ASP A 89 13.45 -15.58 15.06
C ASP A 89 12.89 -15.36 13.65
N ASN A 90 13.13 -16.34 12.79
CA ASN A 90 12.63 -16.41 11.43
C ASN A 90 11.46 -17.41 11.30
N ASN A 91 10.76 -17.69 12.41
CA ASN A 91 9.65 -18.64 12.45
C ASN A 91 10.02 -20.01 11.83
N ALA A 92 11.16 -20.57 12.25
CA ALA A 92 11.71 -21.83 11.74
C ALA A 92 11.88 -21.86 10.20
N GLY A 93 12.29 -20.73 9.62
CA GLY A 93 12.51 -20.56 8.18
C GLY A 93 11.26 -20.19 7.37
N THR A 94 10.08 -20.09 8.00
CA THR A 94 8.84 -19.68 7.31
C THR A 94 8.71 -18.16 7.24
N ASN A 95 9.38 -17.43 8.15
CA ASN A 95 9.25 -15.99 8.34
C ASN A 95 7.81 -15.58 8.73
N TYR A 96 7.59 -14.27 8.87
CA TYR A 96 6.27 -13.68 9.07
C TYR A 96 5.91 -12.85 7.83
N SER A 97 4.87 -13.26 7.10
CA SER A 97 4.48 -12.65 5.83
C SER A 97 3.06 -12.09 5.90
N PHE A 98 2.88 -10.87 5.39
CA PHE A 98 1.61 -10.15 5.36
C PHE A 98 1.30 -9.71 3.93
N VAL A 99 0.04 -9.83 3.54
CA VAL A 99 -0.44 -9.31 2.25
C VAL A 99 -0.64 -7.80 2.37
N ILE A 100 -0.22 -7.07 1.34
CA ILE A 100 -0.48 -5.65 1.23
C ILE A 100 -1.63 -5.46 0.25
N SER A 101 -2.63 -4.65 0.64
CA SER A 101 -3.66 -4.23 -0.30
C SER A 101 -3.11 -3.11 -1.17
N THR A 102 -3.29 -3.24 -2.48
CA THR A 102 -3.26 -2.05 -3.33
C THR A 102 -4.33 -1.09 -2.82
N PRO A 103 -4.00 0.19 -2.53
CA PRO A 103 -5.04 1.18 -2.47
C PRO A 103 -5.74 1.04 -3.81
N SER A 104 -7.05 0.83 -3.80
CA SER A 104 -7.81 0.90 -5.02
C SER A 104 -7.58 2.31 -5.56
N THR A 105 -6.63 2.46 -6.48
CA THR A 105 -6.75 3.44 -7.54
C THR A 105 -8.05 3.04 -8.17
N ASP A 106 -9.13 3.68 -7.72
CA ASP A 106 -10.37 3.61 -8.43
C ASP A 106 -10.05 4.19 -9.79
N HIS A 107 -9.79 3.28 -10.73
CA HIS A 107 -9.47 3.61 -12.11
C HIS A 107 -10.61 4.44 -12.73
N SER A 108 -11.77 4.58 -12.06
CA SER A 108 -12.80 5.55 -12.43
C SER A 108 -12.29 6.99 -12.54
N LEU A 109 -11.30 7.43 -11.74
CA LEU A 109 -10.86 8.83 -11.73
C LEU A 109 -9.85 9.18 -12.83
N GLU A 110 -8.94 8.27 -13.18
CA GLU A 110 -8.09 8.45 -14.37
C GLU A 110 -8.89 8.26 -15.66
N PHE A 111 -9.82 7.30 -15.69
CA PHE A 111 -10.71 7.11 -16.84
C PHE A 111 -11.66 8.30 -17.02
N ALA A 112 -12.13 8.93 -15.93
CA ALA A 112 -12.96 10.14 -16.01
C ALA A 112 -12.20 11.35 -16.58
N ALA A 113 -10.90 11.47 -16.32
CA ALA A 113 -10.07 12.52 -16.91
C ALA A 113 -9.90 12.32 -18.42
N GLU A 114 -9.64 11.08 -18.86
CA GLU A 114 -9.58 10.74 -20.29
C GLU A 114 -10.92 10.92 -21.00
N ILE A 115 -12.03 10.45 -20.41
CA ILE A 115 -13.39 10.64 -20.94
C ILE A 115 -13.72 12.14 -21.04
N SER A 116 -13.45 12.93 -20.00
CA SER A 116 -13.71 14.38 -20.00
C SER A 116 -12.94 15.10 -21.09
N MET A 117 -11.69 14.69 -21.35
CA MET A 117 -10.88 15.28 -22.41
C MET A 117 -11.46 14.98 -23.80
N TRP A 118 -11.97 13.76 -24.02
CA TRP A 118 -12.65 13.37 -25.25
C TRP A 118 -14.02 14.03 -25.40
N ASP A 119 -14.82 14.12 -24.34
CA ASP A 119 -16.12 14.81 -24.35
C ASP A 119 -15.94 16.29 -24.71
N ASN A 120 -14.89 16.95 -24.19
CA ASN A 120 -14.55 18.32 -24.57
C ASN A 120 -14.15 18.44 -26.05
N MET A 121 -13.40 17.47 -26.60
CA MET A 121 -13.06 17.44 -28.02
C MET A 121 -14.28 17.21 -28.91
N ILE A 122 -15.19 16.30 -28.52
CA ILE A 122 -16.44 16.02 -29.25
C ILE A 122 -17.33 17.27 -29.23
N ASN A 123 -17.53 17.89 -28.06
CA ASN A 123 -18.33 19.11 -27.92
C ASN A 123 -17.77 20.28 -28.73
N HIS A 124 -16.45 20.41 -28.83
CA HIS A 124 -15.81 21.43 -29.67
C HIS A 124 -16.07 21.18 -31.17
N CYS A 125 -15.97 19.92 -31.61
CA CYS A 125 -16.31 19.52 -32.97
C CYS A 125 -17.79 19.73 -33.30
N GLU A 126 -18.71 19.38 -32.39
CA GLU A 126 -20.15 19.59 -32.57
C GLU A 126 -20.55 21.07 -32.54
N SER A 127 -19.88 21.88 -31.72
CA SER A 127 -20.04 23.34 -31.70
C SER A 127 -19.64 23.95 -33.05
N ASN A 128 -18.51 23.52 -33.63
CA ASN A 128 -18.08 23.99 -34.95
C ASN A 128 -19.03 23.52 -36.07
N LEU A 129 -19.51 22.27 -36.03
CA LEU A 129 -20.47 21.74 -36.99
C LEU A 129 -21.84 22.43 -36.88
N SER A 130 -22.31 22.69 -35.66
CA SER A 130 -23.58 23.37 -35.41
C SER A 130 -23.53 24.85 -35.80
N THR A 131 -22.40 25.52 -35.56
CA THR A 131 -22.14 26.89 -36.03
C THR A 131 -22.13 26.93 -37.56
N CYS A 132 -21.46 25.98 -38.22
CA CYS A 132 -21.46 25.86 -39.69
C CYS A 132 -22.86 25.60 -40.25
N LYS A 133 -23.64 24.69 -39.63
CA LYS A 133 -25.04 24.42 -39.99
C LYS A 133 -25.96 25.63 -39.77
N ARG A 134 -25.75 26.41 -38.71
CA ARG A 134 -26.51 27.65 -38.43
C ARG A 134 -26.20 28.74 -39.46
N THR A 135 -24.94 28.90 -39.86
CA THR A 135 -24.52 29.85 -40.90
C THR A 135 -25.10 29.47 -42.26
N ILE A 136 -25.05 28.19 -42.63
CA ILE A 136 -25.64 27.67 -43.88
C ILE A 136 -27.18 27.84 -43.90
N ARG A 137 -27.87 27.52 -42.79
CA ARG A 137 -29.33 27.74 -42.66
C ARG A 137 -29.73 29.22 -42.63
N ARG A 138 -28.86 30.10 -42.14
CA ARG A 138 -29.07 31.56 -42.15
C ARG A 138 -28.86 32.12 -43.56
N TRP A 139 -27.88 31.60 -44.30
CA TRP A 139 -27.65 31.93 -45.70
C TRP A 139 -28.83 31.54 -46.60
N MET A 140 -29.34 30.31 -46.46
CA MET A 140 -30.51 29.86 -47.25
C MET A 140 -31.79 30.69 -46.99
N ARG A 141 -31.91 31.35 -45.84
CA ARG A 141 -33.10 32.14 -45.47
C ARG A 141 -33.04 33.61 -45.90
N LEU A 142 -31.88 34.07 -46.38
CA LEU A 142 -31.65 35.44 -46.83
C LEU A 142 -31.56 35.53 -48.37
N SER A 143 -31.81 34.42 -49.07
CA SER A 143 -31.78 34.31 -50.54
C SER A 143 -33.17 34.22 -51.18
N ASP A 144 -34.22 34.39 -50.38
CA ASP A 144 -35.61 34.68 -50.79
C ASP A 144 -35.95 36.14 -50.44
#